data_AF-X0GQ08-F1
#
_entry.id   AF-X0GQ08-F1
#
_cell.length_a   1.000
_cell.length_b   1.000
_cell.length_c   1.000
_cell.angle_alpha   90.00
_cell.angle_beta   90.00
_cell.angle_gamma   90.00
#
_symmetry.space_group_name_H-M   'P 1'
#
loop_
_entity.id
_entity.type
_entity.pdbx_description
1 polymer ?
#
loop_
_entity_poly.entity_id
_entity_poly.type
_entity_poly.pdbx_seq_one_letter_code
_entity_poly.pdbx_strand_id
1 'polypeptide(L)'
;MSGENLPSKIQQALDRFDRENKRVGYACTSHDHIVVNLRPGSRCDQCKGTVTEIPVQAYREVTTGYTLTQYGWETVDKDGEWVPGKGDKRWKDYSKRMWFDLAGLYSH
;
A
#
# COMPACT_ATOMS: atom_id res chain seq x y z
N MET A 1 20.06 -2.51 12.44
CA MET A 1 18.73 -2.23 11.84
C MET A 1 17.75 -2.13 12.98
N SER A 2 17.08 -0.98 13.14
CA SER A 2 16.14 -0.72 14.25
C SER A 2 15.04 -1.79 14.26
N GLY A 3 14.87 -2.47 15.40
CA GLY A 3 13.97 -3.61 15.60
C GLY A 3 12.49 -3.27 15.65
N GLU A 4 12.02 -2.36 14.79
CA GLU A 4 10.59 -2.12 14.64
C GLU A 4 9.95 -3.28 13.88
N ASN A 5 8.99 -3.94 14.52
CA ASN A 5 8.23 -5.02 13.92
C ASN A 5 7.41 -4.49 12.73
N LEU A 6 7.32 -5.30 11.68
CA LEU A 6 6.69 -4.98 10.41
C LEU A 6 5.23 -4.48 10.53
N PRO A 7 4.37 -5.07 11.40
CA PRO A 7 3.02 -4.55 11.65
C PRO A 7 3.02 -3.13 12.23
N SER A 8 4.00 -2.79 13.09
CA SER A 8 4.10 -1.44 13.66
C SER A 8 4.40 -0.41 12.59
N LYS A 9 5.26 -0.73 11.61
CA LYS A 9 5.54 0.17 10.48
C LYS A 9 4.32 0.37 9.58
N ILE A 10 3.56 -0.70 9.31
CA ILE A 10 2.29 -0.61 8.58
C ILE A 10 1.34 0.32 9.34
N GLN A 11 1.15 0.11 10.63
CA GLN A 11 0.22 0.91 11.43
C GLN A 11 0.63 2.39 11.48
N GLN A 12 1.91 2.69 11.69
CA GLN A 12 2.42 4.07 11.68
C GLN A 12 2.14 4.77 10.33
N ALA A 13 2.28 4.07 9.21
CA ALA A 13 1.96 4.61 7.90
C ALA A 13 0.45 4.88 7.75
N LEU A 14 -0.39 3.95 8.18
CA LEU A 14 -1.86 4.10 8.15
C LEU A 14 -2.32 5.27 9.03
N ASP A 15 -1.80 5.40 10.25
CA ASP A 15 -2.10 6.51 11.17
C ASP A 15 -1.69 7.86 10.57
N ARG A 16 -0.55 7.92 9.87
CA ARG A 16 -0.14 9.12 9.12
C ARG A 16 -1.17 9.43 8.02
N PHE A 17 -1.55 8.45 7.23
CA PHE A 17 -2.47 8.68 6.11
C PHE A 17 -3.87 9.09 6.55
N ASP A 18 -4.36 8.52 7.65
CA ASP A 18 -5.63 8.92 8.26
C ASP A 18 -5.59 10.40 8.70
N ARG A 19 -4.54 10.80 9.45
CA ARG A 19 -4.34 12.20 9.85
C ARG A 19 -4.22 13.16 8.67
N GLU A 20 -3.65 12.69 7.56
CA GLU A 20 -3.48 13.48 6.35
C GLU A 20 -4.68 13.42 5.40
N ASN A 21 -5.77 12.75 5.78
CA ASN A 21 -6.97 12.49 4.98
C ASN A 21 -6.62 11.92 3.60
N LYS A 22 -5.76 10.90 3.59
CA LYS A 22 -5.31 10.20 2.39
C LYS A 22 -6.06 8.87 2.24
N ARG A 23 -6.46 8.58 1.01
CA ARG A 23 -6.82 7.23 0.57
C ARG A 23 -5.56 6.38 0.47
N VAL A 24 -5.72 5.08 0.69
CA VAL A 24 -4.64 4.10 0.67
C VAL A 24 -4.92 3.06 -0.41
N GLY A 25 -3.89 2.77 -1.20
CA GLY A 25 -3.84 1.68 -2.16
C GLY A 25 -3.02 0.52 -1.61
N TYR A 26 -3.60 -0.69 -1.69
CA TYR A 26 -3.01 -1.92 -1.18
C TYR A 26 -2.54 -2.82 -2.32
N ALA A 27 -1.52 -3.64 -2.07
CA ALA A 27 -1.12 -4.65 -3.02
C ALA A 27 -2.06 -5.86 -2.99
N CYS A 28 -2.24 -6.54 -4.13
CA CYS A 28 -2.82 -7.88 -4.16
C CYS A 28 -1.75 -8.95 -3.91
N THR A 29 -2.17 -10.18 -3.56
CA THR A 29 -1.26 -11.33 -3.40
C THR A 29 -0.54 -11.75 -4.68
N SER A 30 -1.00 -11.31 -5.85
CA SER A 30 -0.26 -11.50 -7.12
C SER A 30 0.83 -10.44 -7.32
N HIS A 31 0.89 -9.40 -6.48
CA HIS A 31 1.84 -8.29 -6.55
C HIS A 31 1.87 -7.57 -7.92
N ASP A 32 0.73 -7.49 -8.61
CA ASP A 32 0.66 -7.00 -9.98
C ASP A 32 -0.08 -5.69 -10.18
N HIS A 33 -1.00 -5.36 -9.29
CA HIS A 33 -1.73 -4.09 -9.29
C HIS A 33 -1.96 -3.60 -7.86
N ILE A 34 -2.26 -2.31 -7.80
CA ILE A 34 -2.62 -1.57 -6.59
C ILE A 34 -4.15 -1.46 -6.55
N VAL A 35 -4.73 -1.72 -5.39
CA VAL A 35 -6.17 -1.70 -5.15
C VAL A 35 -6.50 -0.59 -4.16
N VAL A 36 -7.23 0.44 -4.62
CA VAL A 36 -7.51 1.66 -3.83
C VAL A 36 -8.93 1.73 -3.25
N ASN A 37 -9.83 0.83 -3.67
CA ASN A 37 -11.27 0.89 -3.34
C ASN A 37 -11.79 -0.37 -2.61
N LEU A 38 -10.93 -1.35 -2.33
CA LEU A 38 -11.33 -2.58 -1.65
C LEU A 38 -10.64 -2.68 -0.31
N ARG A 39 -11.35 -3.26 0.67
CA ARG A 39 -10.77 -3.56 1.97
C ARG A 39 -9.78 -4.72 1.84
N PRO A 40 -8.66 -4.71 2.59
CA PRO A 40 -7.83 -5.89 2.76
C PRO A 40 -8.67 -7.14 3.11
N GLY A 41 -8.26 -8.30 2.60
CA GLY A 41 -9.01 -9.56 2.69
C GLY A 41 -10.07 -9.75 1.59
N SER A 42 -10.44 -8.71 0.85
CA SER A 42 -11.35 -8.83 -0.30
C SER A 42 -10.68 -9.53 -1.48
N ARG A 43 -11.47 -10.14 -2.38
CA ARG A 43 -10.93 -10.60 -3.67
C ARG A 43 -10.69 -9.42 -4.59
N CYS A 44 -9.55 -9.44 -5.27
CA CYS A 44 -9.27 -8.51 -6.34
C CYS A 44 -10.01 -8.89 -7.62
N ASP A 45 -10.73 -7.94 -8.20
CA ASP A 45 -11.51 -8.14 -9.41
C ASP A 45 -10.64 -8.44 -10.64
N GLN A 46 -9.40 -7.92 -10.67
CA GLN A 46 -8.48 -8.01 -11.80
C GLN A 46 -7.76 -9.36 -11.89
N CYS A 47 -7.16 -9.86 -10.80
CA CYS A 47 -6.39 -11.12 -10.83
C CYS A 47 -6.99 -12.27 -10.02
N LYS A 48 -8.13 -12.06 -9.34
CA LYS A 48 -8.73 -13.02 -8.41
C LYS A 48 -7.89 -13.37 -7.17
N GLY A 49 -6.71 -12.77 -7.02
CA GLY A 49 -5.92 -12.79 -5.78
C GLY A 49 -6.62 -12.04 -4.64
N THR A 50 -6.05 -12.12 -3.45
CA THR A 50 -6.60 -11.44 -2.26
C THR A 50 -5.92 -10.09 -2.10
N VAL A 51 -6.67 -9.06 -1.70
CA VAL A 51 -6.10 -7.76 -1.33
C VAL A 51 -5.37 -7.92 0.00
N THR A 52 -4.08 -7.60 0.03
CA THR A 52 -3.25 -7.70 1.23
C THR A 52 -3.46 -6.50 2.15
N GLU A 53 -2.97 -6.58 3.39
CA GLU A 53 -2.90 -5.43 4.31
C GLU A 53 -1.71 -4.51 4.03
N ILE A 54 -0.90 -4.81 3.00
CA ILE A 54 0.34 -4.09 2.71
C ILE A 54 0.01 -2.81 1.92
N PRO A 55 0.15 -1.62 2.52
CA PRO A 55 -0.08 -0.36 1.82
C PRO A 55 1.08 -0.09 0.87
N VAL A 56 0.79 0.27 -0.37
CA VAL A 56 1.81 0.57 -1.39
C VAL A 56 1.62 1.92 -2.07
N GLN A 57 0.47 2.56 -1.86
CA GLN A 57 0.17 3.87 -2.42
C GLN A 57 -0.71 4.68 -1.47
N ALA A 58 -0.57 5.99 -1.48
CA ALA A 58 -1.45 6.91 -0.78
C ALA A 58 -1.67 8.17 -1.59
N TYR A 59 -2.85 8.78 -1.47
CA TYR A 59 -3.19 10.01 -2.20
C TYR A 59 -4.37 10.72 -1.56
N ARG A 60 -4.52 12.03 -1.82
CA ARG A 60 -5.68 12.80 -1.39
C ARG A 60 -6.75 12.82 -2.46
N GLU A 61 -7.99 12.74 -2.03
CA GLU A 61 -9.19 12.95 -2.85
C GLU A 61 -9.88 14.22 -2.41
N VAL A 62 -10.11 15.13 -3.35
CA VAL A 62 -10.99 16.29 -3.14
C VAL A 62 -12.06 16.30 -4.22
N THR A 63 -13.30 16.41 -3.77
CA THR A 63 -14.46 16.58 -4.64
C THR A 63 -14.79 18.06 -4.71
N THR A 64 -14.70 18.65 -5.89
CA THR A 64 -15.11 20.04 -6.14
C THR A 64 -16.27 20.03 -7.14
N GLY A 65 -17.47 20.37 -6.68
CA GLY A 65 -18.69 20.19 -7.47
C GLY A 65 -18.93 18.71 -7.80
N TYR A 66 -18.93 18.36 -9.09
CA TYR A 66 -19.09 16.98 -9.58
C TYR A 66 -17.76 16.30 -9.96
N THR A 67 -16.62 16.97 -9.74
CA THR A 67 -15.31 16.48 -10.16
C THR A 67 -14.54 15.93 -8.98
N LEU A 68 -14.19 14.64 -9.03
CA LEU A 68 -13.25 14.01 -8.11
C LEU A 68 -11.81 14.23 -8.63
N THR A 69 -10.99 14.93 -7.85
CA THR A 69 -9.58 15.19 -8.18
C THR A 69 -8.67 14.44 -7.21
N GLN A 70 -7.70 13.71 -7.75
CA GLN A 70 -6.74 12.92 -6.98
C GLN A 70 -5.33 13.53 -7.06
N TYR A 71 -4.75 13.95 -5.92
CA TYR A 71 -3.44 14.62 -5.87
C TYR A 71 -2.61 14.18 -4.65
N GLY A 72 -1.38 14.67 -4.55
CA GLY A 72 -0.49 14.35 -3.42
C GLY A 72 -0.15 12.86 -3.35
N TRP A 73 0.08 12.25 -4.51
CA TRP A 73 0.38 10.82 -4.62
C TRP A 73 1.73 10.50 -4.01
N GLU A 74 1.77 9.41 -3.25
CA GLU A 74 2.98 8.77 -2.76
C GLU A 74 2.88 7.27 -3.05
N THR A 75 3.97 6.68 -3.52
CA THR A 75 4.08 5.24 -3.76
C THR A 75 5.29 4.74 -2.98
N VAL A 76 5.17 3.58 -2.33
CA VAL A 76 6.31 2.98 -1.64
C VAL A 76 7.33 2.48 -2.66
N ASP A 77 8.62 2.69 -2.40
CA ASP A 77 9.68 2.13 -3.24
C ASP A 77 10.06 0.70 -2.80
N LYS A 78 11.16 0.17 -3.35
CA LYS A 78 11.64 -1.19 -3.06
C LYS A 78 12.21 -1.34 -1.65
N ASP A 79 12.63 -0.24 -1.04
CA ASP A 79 13.29 -0.20 0.26
C ASP A 79 12.27 0.02 1.39
N GLY A 80 11.03 0.38 1.04
CA GLY A 80 9.93 0.63 1.97
C GLY A 80 9.72 2.11 2.27
N GLU A 81 10.40 2.98 1.53
CA GLU A 81 10.29 4.44 1.69
C GLU A 81 9.16 4.99 0.82
N TRP A 82 8.41 5.95 1.36
CA TRP A 82 7.32 6.59 0.64
C TRP A 82 7.86 7.72 -0.23
N VAL A 83 7.76 7.57 -1.55
CA VAL A 83 8.27 8.55 -2.52
C VAL A 83 7.12 9.24 -3.26
N PRO A 84 7.25 10.55 -3.60
CA PRO A 84 6.22 11.26 -4.36
C PRO A 84 5.97 10.66 -5.75
N GLY A 85 4.70 10.50 -6.14
CA GLY A 85 4.27 10.09 -7.49
C GLY A 85 3.32 8.90 -7.54
N LYS A 86 2.66 8.72 -8.71
CA LYS A 86 1.66 7.65 -8.99
C LYS A 86 2.24 6.27 -9.28
N GLY A 87 3.54 6.11 -9.31
CA GLY A 87 4.09 4.78 -9.55
C GLY A 87 5.53 4.77 -10.01
N ASP A 88 6.29 3.96 -9.31
CA ASP A 88 7.34 3.16 -9.91
C ASP A 88 7.02 1.69 -9.60
N LYS A 89 7.32 0.76 -10.51
CA LYS A 89 7.13 -0.69 -10.31
C LYS A 89 7.91 -1.24 -9.11
N ARG A 90 8.85 -0.46 -8.55
CA ARG A 90 9.63 -0.76 -7.34
C ARG A 90 8.78 -1.17 -6.13
N TRP A 91 7.53 -0.70 -6.00
CA TRP A 91 6.64 -1.16 -4.92
C TRP A 91 6.40 -2.67 -4.94
N LYS A 92 6.51 -3.32 -6.10
CA LYS A 92 6.31 -4.77 -6.25
C LYS A 92 7.34 -5.55 -5.44
N ASP A 93 8.59 -5.11 -5.43
CA ASP A 93 9.67 -5.79 -4.71
C ASP A 93 9.47 -5.66 -3.19
N TYR A 94 9.12 -4.47 -2.73
CA TYR A 94 8.71 -4.24 -1.34
C TYR A 94 7.53 -5.13 -0.95
N SER A 95 6.46 -5.13 -1.75
CA SER A 95 5.24 -5.88 -1.45
C SER A 95 5.47 -7.39 -1.39
N LYS A 96 6.31 -7.94 -2.27
CA LYS A 96 6.70 -9.36 -2.22
C LYS A 96 7.45 -9.69 -0.94
N ARG A 97 8.49 -8.91 -0.61
CA ARG A 97 9.29 -9.11 0.61
C ARG A 97 8.40 -9.08 1.87
N MET A 98 7.61 -8.02 1.99
CA MET A 98 6.62 -7.83 3.05
C MET A 98 5.67 -9.03 3.21
N TRP A 99 5.16 -9.55 2.10
CA TRP A 99 4.22 -10.67 2.12
C TRP A 99 4.86 -11.95 2.64
N PHE A 100 6.08 -12.26 2.22
CA PHE A 100 6.80 -13.42 2.76
C PHE A 100 7.13 -13.26 4.25
N ASP A 101 7.50 -12.06 4.68
CA ASP A 101 7.76 -11.77 6.09
C ASP A 101 6.49 -11.95 6.95
N LEU A 102 5.35 -11.42 6.50
CA LEU A 102 4.05 -11.57 7.18
C LEU A 102 3.52 -13.00 7.18
N ALA A 103 3.77 -13.76 6.11
CA ALA A 103 3.36 -15.16 6.00
C ALA A 103 4.23 -16.12 6.85
N GLY A 104 5.26 -15.61 7.53
CA GLY A 104 6.20 -16.44 8.30
C GLY A 104 7.08 -17.32 7.41
N LEU A 105 7.28 -16.94 6.14
CA LEU A 105 8.04 -17.72 5.15
C LEU A 105 9.52 -17.33 5.07
N TYR A 106 9.96 -16.33 5.84
CA TYR A 106 11.37 -16.10 6.19
C TYR A 106 11.58 -16.36 7.68
N SER A 107 11.83 -17.63 8.01
CA SER A 107 12.49 -18.00 9.25
C SER A 107 13.95 -17.61 9.15
N HIS A 108 14.39 -16.61 9.93
CA HIS A 108 15.79 -16.43 10.28
C HIS A 108 16.04 -17.00 11.68
#